data_AF-A0A6P7IN36-F1
#
_entry.id   AF-A0A6P7IN36-F1
#
_cell.length_a   1.000
_cell.length_b   1.000
_cell.length_c   1.000
_cell.angle_alpha   90.00
_cell.angle_beta   90.00
_cell.angle_gamma   90.00
#
_symmetry.space_group_name_H-M   'P 1'
#
loop_
_entity.id
_entity.type
_entity.pdbx_description
1 polymer ?
#
loop_
_entity_poly.entity_id
_entity_poly.type
_entity_poly.pdbx_seq_one_letter_code
_entity_poly.pdbx_strand_id
1 'polypeptide(L)'
;MVQPQPDGPMQWDMSGEDSGGALRVPPELAANEVVTRLLGDNQQLREALRRSNLALRQRCEEMEGWQRRTREEREFLSCRFQEARALVERLAQENHSLQSMVNVPASSPSPSCSHCSSSSQTEDPQVRPARNGPLDGPQTLDQRERKRVEDTEQHTQTTPPRSLPVEGANEFLQLLKSHKEKMEEGMRELRKKNEELERERDEGEKERERMRRCIDQLRAKLAQAQAGGVTEEAVQHRSEAQHSSDCSSLAKLTEQLQATQGRYRELEEKLDYLQKSSAQRDRTEALLKQKDKDCAQLAKDRDALKAQATSLLGELKERQSCLEKSEQERKIMEEKLCSKVKALQIAERELEQQKKQHNVAMDKLLLQNQGLDQALKAERHIVTEEKKKLTQLQHAYTCLFRDYDSKLKSEGGDLCSRLEDAERALAMKQELIDKLKEEVEQQKCSLETVPVLTAQAEIYKADFLAEREAREKLNQKKEELQDQLNQAMTEIERLKQEATSRARMEQMKLRHLEDFPARAPHIPPPQGVFTGATFKTVPPAPSFRNQGLVPVGDQGAAGAEEVPVLCCPKCQYPAPDMDTLQIHVMDCIQ
;
A
#
# COMPACT_ATOMS: atom_id res chain seq x y z
N MET A 1 6.28 -46.31 -32.58
CA MET A 1 7.17 -45.63 -31.62
C MET A 1 8.14 -44.76 -32.40
N VAL A 2 7.96 -43.45 -32.40
CA VAL A 2 9.01 -42.47 -32.75
C VAL A 2 8.81 -41.31 -31.79
N GLN A 3 9.86 -40.92 -31.08
CA GLN A 3 9.83 -39.95 -29.98
C GLN A 3 10.61 -38.70 -30.43
N PRO A 4 10.02 -37.51 -30.47
CA PRO A 4 10.77 -36.27 -30.67
C PRO A 4 11.61 -35.96 -29.43
N GLN A 5 12.83 -35.45 -29.63
CA GLN A 5 13.66 -34.94 -28.53
C GLN A 5 13.08 -33.63 -27.96
N PRO A 6 13.39 -33.29 -26.69
CA PRO A 6 13.11 -31.97 -26.16
C PRO A 6 14.17 -30.96 -26.63
N ASP A 7 13.73 -29.85 -27.21
CA ASP A 7 14.59 -28.68 -27.43
C ASP A 7 15.03 -28.07 -26.08
N GLY A 8 16.25 -27.54 -26.04
CA GLY A 8 16.94 -27.12 -24.83
C GLY A 8 16.35 -25.87 -24.15
N PRO A 9 16.75 -25.59 -22.89
CA PRO A 9 16.24 -24.45 -22.14
C PRO A 9 16.70 -23.12 -22.74
N MET A 10 15.77 -22.19 -22.97
CA MET A 10 16.08 -20.80 -23.29
C MET A 10 16.83 -20.13 -22.12
N GLN A 11 18.14 -20.04 -22.24
CA GLN A 11 19.00 -19.34 -21.29
C GLN A 11 19.01 -17.84 -21.61
N TRP A 12 18.27 -17.06 -20.80
CA TRP A 12 18.29 -15.59 -20.87
C TRP A 12 19.50 -15.06 -20.08
N ASP A 13 20.63 -14.86 -20.76
CA ASP A 13 21.81 -14.27 -20.15
C ASP A 13 21.55 -12.81 -19.73
N MET A 14 21.35 -12.62 -18.43
CA MET A 14 21.29 -11.32 -17.75
C MET A 14 22.69 -10.92 -17.27
N SER A 15 23.63 -10.74 -18.21
CA SER A 15 24.99 -10.29 -17.90
C SER A 15 24.97 -8.83 -17.44
N GLY A 16 24.99 -8.65 -16.11
CA GLY A 16 24.99 -7.35 -15.45
C GLY A 16 26.37 -6.69 -15.45
N GLU A 17 26.76 -6.09 -16.59
CA GLU A 17 27.89 -5.17 -16.65
C GLU A 17 27.47 -3.79 -17.21
N ASP A 18 28.20 -2.76 -16.80
CA ASP A 18 27.75 -1.35 -16.77
C ASP A 18 27.82 -0.65 -18.15
N SER A 19 27.21 -1.26 -19.17
CA SER A 19 27.21 -0.76 -20.54
C SER A 19 25.96 -1.17 -21.30
N GLY A 20 24.92 -0.33 -21.20
CA GLY A 20 23.88 -0.22 -22.23
C GLY A 20 23.16 -1.51 -22.63
N GLY A 21 22.85 -2.40 -21.66
CA GLY A 21 22.27 -3.73 -21.90
C GLY A 21 20.94 -3.74 -22.67
N ALA A 22 21.03 -3.69 -24.00
CA ALA A 22 19.93 -3.96 -24.90
C ALA A 22 19.58 -5.45 -24.83
N LEU A 23 18.33 -5.77 -24.48
CA LEU A 23 17.85 -7.15 -24.49
C LEU A 23 17.84 -7.65 -25.93
N ARG A 24 18.75 -8.58 -26.25
CA ARG A 24 18.87 -9.12 -27.61
C ARG A 24 17.75 -10.14 -27.85
N VAL A 25 16.83 -9.80 -28.73
CA VAL A 25 15.67 -10.64 -29.08
C VAL A 25 16.13 -11.82 -29.94
N PRO A 26 15.69 -13.07 -29.65
CA PRO A 26 15.85 -14.19 -30.56
C PRO A 26 15.22 -13.91 -31.94
N PRO A 27 15.83 -14.31 -33.07
CA PRO A 27 15.34 -14.01 -34.41
C PRO A 27 13.90 -14.47 -34.67
N GLU A 28 13.47 -15.57 -34.04
CA GLU A 28 12.12 -16.15 -34.17
C GLU A 28 11.04 -15.25 -33.56
N LEU A 29 11.40 -14.40 -32.59
CA LEU A 29 10.50 -13.51 -31.87
C LEU A 29 10.61 -12.04 -32.30
N ALA A 30 11.63 -11.69 -33.11
CA ALA A 30 11.85 -10.32 -33.57
C ALA A 30 10.72 -9.78 -34.48
N ALA A 31 9.97 -10.67 -35.14
CA ALA A 31 8.80 -10.30 -35.96
C ALA A 31 7.48 -10.23 -35.16
N ASN A 32 7.49 -10.54 -33.85
CA ASN A 32 6.28 -10.54 -33.04
C ASN A 32 5.95 -9.13 -32.53
N GLU A 33 4.82 -8.56 -32.97
CA GLU A 33 4.39 -7.19 -32.63
C GLU A 33 4.27 -6.94 -31.12
N VAL A 34 3.83 -7.94 -30.35
CA VAL A 34 3.69 -7.84 -28.89
C VAL A 34 5.05 -7.77 -28.22
N VAL A 35 6.01 -8.59 -28.66
CA VAL A 35 7.40 -8.55 -28.18
C VAL A 35 8.05 -7.20 -28.47
N THR A 36 7.89 -6.69 -29.70
CA THR A 36 8.41 -5.38 -30.11
C THR A 36 7.80 -4.23 -29.29
N ARG A 37 6.49 -4.27 -29.00
CA ARG A 37 5.84 -3.27 -28.12
C ARG A 37 6.38 -3.35 -26.69
N LEU A 38 6.45 -4.54 -26.10
CA LEU A 38 6.96 -4.73 -24.73
C LEU A 38 8.42 -4.27 -24.57
N LEU A 39 9.25 -4.42 -25.61
CA LEU A 39 10.63 -3.92 -25.62
C LEU A 39 10.68 -2.39 -25.70
N GLY A 40 9.83 -1.77 -26.51
CA GLY A 40 9.65 -0.31 -26.55
C GLY A 40 9.23 0.24 -25.18
N ASP A 41 8.23 -0.38 -24.55
CA ASP A 41 7.77 -0.01 -23.21
C ASP A 41 8.88 -0.21 -22.16
N ASN A 42 9.64 -1.30 -22.23
CA ASN A 42 10.78 -1.55 -21.33
C ASN A 42 11.90 -0.52 -21.51
N GLN A 43 12.19 -0.11 -22.74
CA GLN A 43 13.15 0.96 -23.02
C GLN A 43 12.67 2.31 -22.45
N GLN A 44 11.39 2.66 -22.66
CA GLN A 44 10.80 3.87 -22.09
C GLN A 44 10.85 3.87 -20.56
N LEU A 45 10.54 2.75 -19.91
CA LEU A 45 10.66 2.58 -18.45
C LEU A 45 12.10 2.76 -17.96
N ARG A 46 13.08 2.17 -18.66
CA ARG A 46 14.51 2.34 -18.33
C ARG A 46 14.96 3.80 -18.50
N GLU A 47 14.51 4.49 -19.54
CA GLU A 47 14.80 5.92 -19.74
C GLU A 47 14.14 6.81 -18.68
N ALA A 48 12.87 6.55 -18.35
CA ALA A 48 12.16 7.25 -17.29
C ALA A 48 12.85 7.04 -15.93
N LEU A 49 13.27 5.82 -15.62
CA LEU A 49 14.00 5.50 -14.39
C LEU A 49 15.38 6.17 -14.35
N ARG A 50 16.13 6.24 -15.48
CA ARG A 50 17.38 7.01 -15.56
C ARG A 50 17.16 8.51 -15.34
N ARG A 51 16.14 9.11 -16.00
CA ARG A 51 15.78 10.54 -15.81
C ARG A 51 15.38 10.83 -14.37
N SER A 52 14.58 9.95 -13.75
CA SER A 52 14.17 10.07 -12.34
C SER A 52 15.36 9.98 -11.37
N ASN A 53 16.27 9.02 -11.56
CA ASN A 53 17.48 8.90 -10.74
C ASN A 53 18.41 10.11 -10.89
N LEU A 54 18.58 10.66 -12.10
CA LEU A 54 19.38 11.85 -12.32
C LEU A 54 18.77 13.08 -11.61
N ALA A 55 17.45 13.28 -11.74
CA ALA A 55 16.74 14.35 -11.07
C ALA A 55 16.78 14.20 -9.52
N LEU A 56 16.74 12.96 -9.00
CA LEU A 56 16.89 12.71 -7.58
C LEU A 56 18.30 13.07 -7.08
N ARG A 57 19.36 12.69 -7.82
CA ARG A 57 20.75 13.07 -7.48
C ARG A 57 20.92 14.58 -7.45
N GLN A 58 20.44 15.29 -8.48
CA GLN A 58 20.45 16.75 -8.54
C GLN A 58 19.75 17.38 -7.33
N ARG A 59 18.57 16.88 -6.94
CA ARG A 59 17.86 17.37 -5.74
C ARG A 59 18.58 17.06 -4.43
N CYS A 60 19.31 15.95 -4.33
CA CYS A 60 20.15 15.66 -3.17
C CYS A 60 21.33 16.64 -3.09
N GLU A 61 22.03 16.88 -4.20
CA GLU A 61 23.15 17.84 -4.29
C GLU A 61 22.69 19.27 -3.97
N GLU A 62 21.52 19.68 -4.46
CA GLU A 62 20.89 20.97 -4.12
C GLU A 62 20.55 21.08 -2.63
N MET A 63 20.02 20.00 -2.03
CA MET A 63 19.67 19.95 -0.61
C MET A 63 20.92 20.01 0.28
N GLU A 64 21.97 19.25 -0.05
CA GLU A 64 23.27 19.31 0.64
C GLU A 64 23.90 20.71 0.52
N GLY A 65 23.86 21.31 -0.67
CA GLY A 65 24.33 22.67 -0.90
C GLY A 65 23.52 23.73 -0.14
N TRP A 66 22.20 23.55 -0.01
CA TRP A 66 21.36 24.39 0.84
C TRP A 66 21.70 24.23 2.32
N GLN A 67 21.78 22.99 2.84
CA GLN A 67 22.16 22.73 4.23
C GLN A 67 23.53 23.30 4.59
N ARG A 68 24.50 23.23 3.66
CA ARG A 68 25.84 23.81 3.83
C ARG A 68 25.78 25.33 3.96
N ARG A 69 25.09 26.03 3.02
CA ARG A 69 24.89 27.48 3.09
C ARG A 69 24.16 27.91 4.36
N THR A 70 23.10 27.21 4.76
CA THR A 70 22.38 27.52 6.01
C THR A 70 23.24 27.29 7.26
N ARG A 71 24.20 26.35 7.23
CA ARG A 71 25.20 26.21 8.30
C ARG A 71 26.18 27.39 8.30
N GLU A 72 26.74 27.72 7.15
CA GLU A 72 27.67 28.85 6.99
C GLU A 72 27.05 30.19 7.41
N GLU A 73 25.79 30.45 7.03
CA GLU A 73 25.01 31.62 7.46
C GLU A 73 24.79 31.64 8.99
N ARG A 74 24.48 30.49 9.59
CA ARG A 74 24.31 30.37 11.05
C ARG A 74 25.60 30.61 11.81
N GLU A 75 26.72 30.09 11.30
CA GLU A 75 28.05 30.30 11.85
C GLU A 75 28.47 31.77 11.72
N PHE A 76 28.26 32.39 10.55
CA PHE A 76 28.49 33.82 10.34
C PHE A 76 27.67 34.69 11.32
N LEU A 77 26.36 34.43 11.44
CA LEU A 77 25.50 35.15 12.39
C LEU A 77 25.96 34.94 13.83
N SER A 78 26.35 33.71 14.22
CA SER A 78 26.91 33.42 15.54
C SER A 78 28.16 34.25 15.83
N CYS A 79 29.10 34.32 14.89
CA CYS A 79 30.29 35.16 15.01
C CYS A 79 29.92 36.65 15.15
N ARG A 80 28.99 37.17 14.32
CA ARG A 80 28.53 38.56 14.44
C ARG A 80 27.82 38.86 15.77
N PHE A 81 27.05 37.92 16.31
CA PHE A 81 26.46 38.06 17.64
C PHE A 81 27.52 38.05 18.75
N GLN A 82 28.58 37.24 18.62
CA GLN A 82 29.70 37.24 19.57
C GLN A 82 30.50 38.54 19.50
N GLU A 83 30.80 39.06 18.31
CA GLU A 83 31.42 40.38 18.11
C GLU A 83 30.59 41.51 18.72
N ALA A 84 29.28 41.53 18.45
CA ALA A 84 28.36 42.53 19.00
C ALA A 84 28.28 42.43 20.53
N ARG A 85 28.23 41.22 21.08
CA ARG A 85 28.27 41.00 22.54
C ARG A 85 29.58 41.51 23.16
N ALA A 86 30.72 41.19 22.57
CA ALA A 86 32.03 41.66 23.04
C ALA A 86 32.20 43.19 22.91
N LEU A 87 31.52 43.83 21.96
CA LEU A 87 31.42 45.29 21.89
C LEU A 87 30.56 45.86 23.02
N VAL A 88 29.38 45.28 23.27
CA VAL A 88 28.49 45.69 24.38
C VAL A 88 29.17 45.50 25.74
N GLU A 89 29.87 44.38 25.96
CA GLU A 89 30.59 44.12 27.21
C GLU A 89 31.73 45.13 27.42
N ARG A 90 32.47 45.52 26.37
CA ARG A 90 33.46 46.61 26.45
C ARG A 90 32.83 47.97 26.73
N LEU A 91 31.77 48.34 26.00
CA LEU A 91 31.05 49.60 26.23
C LEU A 91 30.41 49.66 27.63
N ALA A 92 30.01 48.52 28.19
CA ALA A 92 29.52 48.42 29.57
C ALA A 92 30.67 48.62 30.58
N GLN A 93 31.86 48.06 30.35
CA GLN A 93 33.05 48.29 31.17
C GLN A 93 33.53 49.75 31.09
N GLU A 94 33.54 50.35 29.90
CA GLU A 94 33.84 51.77 29.70
C GLU A 94 32.81 52.67 30.41
N ASN A 95 31.52 52.36 30.32
CA ASN A 95 30.49 53.09 31.07
C ASN A 95 30.66 52.96 32.59
N HIS A 96 30.99 51.77 33.13
CA HIS A 96 31.29 51.60 34.55
C HIS A 96 32.53 52.41 34.96
N SER A 97 33.57 52.42 34.13
CA SER A 97 34.78 53.22 34.34
C SER A 97 34.46 54.73 34.36
N LEU A 98 33.76 55.23 33.35
CA LEU A 98 33.31 56.63 33.26
C LEU A 98 32.42 57.01 34.45
N GLN A 99 31.45 56.17 34.83
CA GLN A 99 30.62 56.38 36.01
C GLN A 99 31.45 56.40 37.30
N SER A 100 32.48 55.56 37.43
CA SER A 100 33.39 55.56 38.58
C SER A 100 34.25 56.83 38.67
N MET A 101 34.65 57.41 37.53
CA MET A 101 35.37 58.70 37.48
C MET A 101 34.44 59.90 37.72
N VAL A 102 33.16 59.81 37.32
CA VAL A 102 32.15 60.84 37.62
C VAL A 102 31.71 60.77 39.10
N ASN A 103 31.71 59.58 39.70
CA ASN A 103 31.40 59.35 41.11
C ASN A 103 32.64 59.45 42.03
N VAL A 104 33.54 60.42 41.79
CA VAL A 104 34.57 60.80 42.76
C VAL A 104 33.93 61.65 43.86
N PRO A 105 33.80 61.17 45.11
CA PRO A 105 33.21 61.96 46.17
C PRO A 105 34.24 62.94 46.71
N ALA A 106 33.90 64.23 46.71
CA ALA A 106 34.62 65.22 47.50
C ALA A 106 34.32 64.99 49.00
N SER A 107 35.12 64.15 49.67
CA SER A 107 35.25 64.13 51.14
C SER A 107 36.43 63.28 51.63
N SER A 108 37.18 63.85 52.57
CA SER A 108 38.13 63.20 53.48
C SER A 108 38.25 64.11 54.72
N PRO A 109 38.66 63.64 55.92
CA PRO A 109 39.23 62.33 56.25
C PRO A 109 38.63 61.61 57.50
N SER A 110 38.82 60.27 57.58
CA SER A 110 39.38 59.46 58.71
C SER A 110 38.95 59.64 60.20
N PRO A 111 39.27 58.70 61.13
CA PRO A 111 39.40 57.22 61.03
C PRO A 111 38.87 56.39 62.25
N SER A 112 38.52 55.11 62.02
CA SER A 112 38.84 53.94 62.90
C SER A 112 38.35 52.65 62.20
N CYS A 113 39.21 51.70 61.80
CA CYS A 113 39.98 50.71 62.60
C CYS A 113 39.08 49.54 63.09
N SER A 114 39.33 48.24 62.84
CA SER A 114 40.31 47.50 62.00
C SER A 114 39.91 46.00 61.95
N HIS A 115 40.71 45.18 61.21
CA HIS A 115 40.64 43.70 61.03
C HIS A 115 39.67 43.21 59.92
N CYS A 116 40.11 42.60 58.80
CA CYS A 116 41.25 41.72 58.47
C CYS A 116 41.16 40.31 59.13
N SER A 117 41.49 39.20 58.48
CA SER A 117 42.32 39.02 57.26
C SER A 117 42.25 37.60 56.66
N SER A 118 42.61 37.47 55.37
CA SER A 118 43.41 36.34 54.80
C SER A 118 42.79 34.93 54.71
N SER A 119 43.20 33.99 53.81
CA SER A 119 44.17 34.02 52.70
C SER A 119 44.04 32.76 51.80
N SER A 120 44.52 32.85 50.54
CA SER A 120 45.31 31.85 49.76
C SER A 120 44.83 30.37 49.61
N GLN A 121 45.31 29.52 48.67
CA GLN A 121 45.77 29.58 47.26
C GLN A 121 45.79 28.09 46.76
N THR A 122 45.68 27.86 45.45
CA THR A 122 46.22 26.70 44.64
C THR A 122 46.17 25.25 45.18
N GLU A 123 45.64 24.30 44.37
CA GLU A 123 46.38 23.23 43.66
C GLU A 123 45.44 22.13 43.08
N ASP A 124 45.89 21.50 41.99
CA ASP A 124 45.36 20.36 41.19
C ASP A 124 46.66 19.56 40.79
N PRO A 125 46.71 18.24 40.43
CA PRO A 125 45.64 17.46 39.81
C PRO A 125 45.57 15.91 40.04
N GLN A 126 44.63 15.28 39.31
CA GLN A 126 44.83 14.06 38.48
C GLN A 126 44.32 12.65 38.94
N VAL A 127 43.91 11.88 37.92
CA VAL A 127 43.81 10.40 37.76
C VAL A 127 42.43 9.71 37.98
N ARG A 128 41.97 9.04 36.91
CA ARG A 128 40.82 8.08 36.84
C ARG A 128 41.30 6.65 37.11
N PRO A 129 40.41 5.65 37.17
CA PRO A 129 40.32 4.77 36.00
C PRO A 129 38.91 4.34 35.58
N ALA A 130 38.81 3.77 34.37
CA ALA A 130 37.57 3.33 33.72
C ALA A 130 37.31 1.81 33.89
N ARG A 131 36.11 1.36 33.51
CA ARG A 131 35.86 -0.03 33.08
C ARG A 131 34.84 -0.07 31.93
N ASN A 132 35.00 -1.04 31.03
CA ASN A 132 34.48 -1.01 29.65
C ASN A 132 33.22 -1.86 29.40
N GLY A 133 32.41 -1.44 28.41
CA GLY A 133 31.77 -2.27 27.35
C GLY A 133 30.76 -3.38 27.73
N PRO A 134 29.93 -3.89 26.78
CA PRO A 134 30.18 -3.93 25.32
C PRO A 134 29.05 -3.35 24.43
N LEU A 135 29.19 -3.56 23.11
CA LEU A 135 28.36 -3.03 22.01
C LEU A 135 27.03 -3.76 21.80
N ASP A 136 26.06 -3.07 21.17
CA ASP A 136 25.25 -3.66 20.09
C ASP A 136 24.79 -2.60 19.06
N GLY A 137 24.29 -3.04 17.90
CA GLY A 137 24.22 -2.29 16.63
C GLY A 137 23.10 -1.23 16.43
N PRO A 138 23.04 -0.62 15.23
CA PRO A 138 22.31 0.63 14.99
C PRO A 138 20.80 0.44 14.79
N GLN A 139 19.99 1.05 15.67
CA GLN A 139 18.54 1.16 15.46
C GLN A 139 18.16 2.44 14.70
N THR A 140 17.14 2.29 13.84
CA THR A 140 16.78 3.23 12.77
C THR A 140 16.00 4.45 13.26
N LEU A 141 16.05 5.51 12.44
CA LEU A 141 15.50 6.86 12.69
C LEU A 141 13.95 6.97 12.78
N ASP A 142 13.20 5.86 12.78
CA ASP A 142 11.73 5.82 12.63
C ASP A 142 10.96 6.12 13.94
N GLN A 143 11.52 5.79 15.11
CA GLN A 143 10.78 5.89 16.38
C GLN A 143 10.61 7.32 16.93
N ARG A 144 11.38 8.31 16.42
CA ARG A 144 11.29 9.69 16.93
C ARG A 144 10.16 10.51 16.30
N GLU A 145 9.66 10.10 15.13
CA GLU A 145 8.62 10.82 14.41
C GLU A 145 7.21 10.41 14.86
N ARG A 146 7.00 9.13 15.19
CA ARG A 146 5.68 8.62 15.60
C ARG A 146 5.10 9.31 16.84
N LYS A 147 5.95 9.74 17.79
CA LYS A 147 5.50 10.43 19.01
C LYS A 147 5.23 11.94 18.82
N ARG A 148 5.24 12.45 17.58
CA ARG A 148 4.90 13.85 17.26
C ARG A 148 3.51 14.00 16.61
N VAL A 149 2.93 12.91 16.09
CA VAL A 149 1.75 12.99 15.21
C VAL A 149 0.41 12.93 15.98
N GLU A 150 0.36 12.27 17.14
CA GLU A 150 -0.92 12.05 17.86
C GLU A 150 -1.46 13.26 18.66
N ASP A 151 -0.64 14.29 18.93
CA ASP A 151 -1.05 15.48 19.72
C ASP A 151 -1.70 16.61 18.88
N THR A 152 -1.89 16.45 17.56
CA THR A 152 -2.26 17.58 16.67
C THR A 152 -3.75 17.63 16.28
N GLU A 153 -4.57 16.62 16.60
CA GLU A 153 -5.98 16.55 16.13
C GLU A 153 -7.06 16.71 17.23
N GLN A 154 -6.74 17.18 18.45
CA GLN A 154 -7.75 17.36 19.53
C GLN A 154 -7.68 18.67 20.36
N HIS A 155 -7.59 19.86 19.74
CA HIS A 155 -8.15 21.06 20.40
C HIS A 155 -8.57 22.23 19.48
N THR A 156 -9.75 22.12 18.89
CA THR A 156 -10.45 23.28 18.29
C THR A 156 -11.55 23.78 19.24
N GLN A 157 -11.17 24.27 20.43
CA GLN A 157 -12.10 25.05 21.25
C GLN A 157 -11.41 26.13 22.11
N THR A 158 -11.89 27.34 21.87
CA THR A 158 -11.68 28.61 22.59
C THR A 158 -11.29 28.55 24.08
N THR A 159 -10.03 28.84 24.41
CA THR A 159 -9.62 29.71 25.55
C THR A 159 -8.11 30.02 25.48
N PRO A 160 -7.62 31.17 25.99
CA PRO A 160 -6.21 31.52 25.90
C PRO A 160 -5.38 30.76 26.95
N PRO A 161 -4.20 30.23 26.61
CA PRO A 161 -3.38 29.50 27.57
C PRO A 161 -2.76 30.47 28.59
N ARG A 162 -2.95 30.16 29.89
CA ARG A 162 -2.18 30.78 30.97
C ARG A 162 -0.70 30.44 30.79
N SER A 163 0.15 31.46 30.67
CA SER A 163 1.59 31.31 30.80
C SER A 163 1.96 31.02 32.27
N LEU A 164 2.73 29.95 32.49
CA LEU A 164 3.56 29.83 33.68
C LEU A 164 4.82 30.69 33.49
N PRO A 165 5.37 31.29 34.57
CA PRO A 165 6.36 32.35 34.44
C PRO A 165 7.74 31.79 34.09
N VAL A 166 8.26 32.21 32.93
CA VAL A 166 9.71 32.25 32.71
C VAL A 166 10.24 33.45 33.48
N GLU A 167 11.04 33.19 34.51
CA GLU A 167 11.79 34.24 35.22
C GLU A 167 12.68 34.97 34.19
N GLY A 168 12.54 36.30 34.12
CA GLY A 168 13.13 37.16 33.08
C GLY A 168 12.19 37.57 31.93
N ALA A 169 11.14 36.80 31.60
CA ALA A 169 10.18 37.21 30.56
C ALA A 169 9.38 38.46 30.96
N ASN A 170 9.11 38.62 32.25
CA ASN A 170 8.40 39.77 32.81
C ASN A 170 9.23 41.06 32.71
N GLU A 171 10.55 40.97 32.93
CA GLU A 171 11.48 42.10 32.85
C GLU A 171 11.62 42.62 31.42
N PHE A 172 11.74 41.72 30.44
CA PHE A 172 11.80 42.09 29.03
C PHE A 172 10.49 42.75 28.54
N LEU A 173 9.33 42.22 28.96
CA LEU A 173 8.02 42.83 28.70
C LEU A 173 7.87 44.20 29.37
N GLN A 174 8.38 44.37 30.59
CA GLN A 174 8.36 45.63 31.32
C GLN A 174 9.29 46.68 30.67
N LEU A 175 10.44 46.25 30.15
CA LEU A 175 11.36 47.09 29.38
C LEU A 175 10.76 47.52 28.04
N LEU A 176 10.13 46.61 27.29
CA LEU A 176 9.40 46.95 26.05
C LEU A 176 8.23 47.90 26.34
N LYS A 177 7.51 47.70 27.44
CA LYS A 177 6.41 48.57 27.86
C LYS A 177 6.91 49.97 28.22
N SER A 178 8.01 50.08 28.98
CA SER A 178 8.66 51.36 29.29
C SER A 178 9.19 52.07 28.04
N HIS A 179 9.79 51.32 27.10
CA HIS A 179 10.25 51.89 25.83
C HIS A 179 9.07 52.39 24.97
N LYS A 180 7.99 51.62 24.88
CA LYS A 180 6.74 52.04 24.22
C LYS A 180 6.18 53.31 24.86
N GLU A 181 6.08 53.36 26.18
CA GLU A 181 5.54 54.49 26.92
C GLU A 181 6.37 55.76 26.71
N LYS A 182 7.70 55.67 26.74
CA LYS A 182 8.62 56.76 26.39
C LYS A 182 8.46 57.25 24.95
N MET A 183 8.26 56.34 23.99
CA MET A 183 7.99 56.72 22.59
C MET A 183 6.61 57.39 22.43
N GLU A 184 5.58 56.93 23.15
CA GLU A 184 4.25 57.54 23.17
C GLU A 184 4.23 58.90 23.91
N GLU A 185 5.07 59.08 24.91
CA GLU A 185 5.30 60.36 25.60
C GLU A 185 6.06 61.34 24.71
N GLY A 186 7.19 60.96 24.11
CA GLY A 186 7.91 61.80 23.14
C GLY A 186 7.06 62.18 21.92
N MET A 187 6.19 61.29 21.44
CA MET A 187 5.19 61.64 20.41
C MET A 187 4.08 62.58 20.91
N ARG A 188 3.76 62.62 22.21
CA ARG A 188 2.81 63.59 22.78
C ARG A 188 3.47 64.95 22.99
N GLU A 189 4.72 64.98 23.45
CA GLU A 189 5.51 66.21 23.57
C GLU A 189 5.77 66.87 22.21
N LEU A 190 6.14 66.08 21.19
CA LEU A 190 6.37 66.61 19.85
C LEU A 190 5.09 67.20 19.22
N ARG A 191 3.92 66.61 19.49
CA ARG A 191 2.62 67.19 19.08
C ARG A 191 2.35 68.52 19.79
N LYS A 192 2.51 68.59 21.11
CA LYS A 192 2.37 69.85 21.88
C LYS A 192 3.31 70.93 21.36
N LYS A 193 4.57 70.58 21.09
CA LYS A 193 5.58 71.51 20.58
C LYS A 193 5.25 72.00 19.16
N ASN A 194 4.68 71.15 18.30
CA ASN A 194 4.17 71.59 17.00
C ASN A 194 2.98 72.56 17.17
N GLU A 195 2.00 72.25 18.03
CA GLU A 195 0.88 73.17 18.31
C GLU A 195 1.34 74.52 18.90
N GLU A 196 2.43 74.53 19.66
CA GLU A 196 3.06 75.74 20.21
C GLU A 196 3.75 76.56 19.10
N LEU A 197 4.55 75.91 18.25
CA LEU A 197 5.18 76.54 17.08
C LEU A 197 4.16 77.08 16.07
N GLU A 198 2.99 76.44 15.91
CA GLU A 198 1.90 76.98 15.09
C GLU A 198 1.29 78.25 15.72
N ARG A 199 1.13 78.31 17.05
CA ARG A 199 0.70 79.54 17.73
C ARG A 199 1.72 80.66 17.57
N GLU A 200 3.01 80.40 17.77
CA GLU A 200 4.08 81.38 17.56
C GLU A 200 4.13 81.88 16.11
N ARG A 201 3.97 80.98 15.12
CA ARG A 201 3.87 81.35 13.69
C ARG A 201 2.71 82.32 13.44
N ASP A 202 1.53 82.00 13.96
CA ASP A 202 0.30 82.78 13.77
C ASP A 202 0.33 84.12 14.52
N GLU A 203 1.00 84.18 15.68
CA GLU A 203 1.26 85.42 16.40
C GLU A 203 2.27 86.31 15.68
N GLY A 204 3.38 85.73 15.20
CA GLY A 204 4.33 86.42 14.34
C GLY A 204 3.70 86.90 13.03
N GLU A 205 2.70 86.19 12.48
CA GLU A 205 1.92 86.64 11.33
C GLU A 205 1.04 87.85 11.66
N LYS A 206 0.29 87.79 12.78
CA LYS A 206 -0.48 88.94 13.29
C LYS A 206 0.40 90.16 13.55
N GLU A 207 1.65 89.97 14.00
CA GLU A 207 2.61 91.06 14.18
C GLU A 207 3.12 91.62 12.85
N ARG A 208 3.49 90.77 11.88
CA ARG A 208 3.83 91.19 10.51
C ARG A 208 2.69 91.99 9.86
N GLU A 209 1.44 91.58 10.07
CA GLU A 209 0.22 92.28 9.61
C GLU A 209 0.06 93.67 10.26
N ARG A 210 0.38 93.82 11.56
CA ARG A 210 0.36 95.12 12.25
C ARG A 210 1.48 96.03 11.71
N MET A 211 2.68 95.48 11.51
CA MET A 211 3.84 96.21 11.01
C MET A 211 3.61 96.70 9.57
N ARG A 212 3.04 95.87 8.69
CA ARG A 212 2.63 96.24 7.33
C ARG A 212 1.67 97.43 7.33
N ARG A 213 0.60 97.37 8.15
CA ARG A 213 -0.36 98.48 8.31
C ARG A 213 0.30 99.79 8.79
N CYS A 214 1.31 99.72 9.66
CA CYS A 214 2.07 100.89 10.09
C CYS A 214 2.91 101.49 8.94
N ILE A 215 3.59 100.64 8.16
CA ILE A 215 4.39 101.07 6.99
C ILE A 215 3.50 101.78 5.96
N ASP A 216 2.31 101.25 5.68
CA ASP A 216 1.40 101.84 4.70
C ASP A 216 0.79 103.17 5.19
N GLN A 217 0.55 103.34 6.50
CA GLN A 217 0.21 104.65 7.08
C GLN A 217 1.35 105.68 6.95
N LEU A 218 2.61 105.26 7.13
CA LEU A 218 3.77 106.16 6.96
C LEU A 218 3.95 106.57 5.49
N ARG A 219 3.73 105.65 4.53
CA ARG A 219 3.73 105.95 3.10
C ARG A 219 2.65 106.96 2.71
N ALA A 220 1.44 106.82 3.25
CA ALA A 220 0.34 107.77 3.02
C ALA A 220 0.69 109.19 3.53
N LYS A 221 1.34 109.30 4.69
CA LYS A 221 1.83 110.59 5.23
C LYS A 221 2.94 111.22 4.38
N LEU A 222 3.86 110.40 3.86
CA LEU A 222 4.92 110.88 2.97
C LEU A 222 4.36 111.45 1.65
N ALA A 223 3.33 110.80 1.09
CA ALA A 223 2.66 111.27 -0.12
C ALA A 223 1.93 112.62 0.08
N GLN A 224 1.36 112.88 1.28
CA GLN A 224 0.77 114.18 1.59
C GLN A 224 1.82 115.31 1.71
N ALA A 225 3.02 115.01 2.23
CA ALA A 225 4.08 116.00 2.38
C ALA A 225 4.68 116.48 1.04
N GLN A 226 4.53 115.70 -0.04
CA GLN A 226 5.05 116.05 -1.37
C GLN A 226 4.07 116.90 -2.22
N ALA A 227 2.91 117.28 -1.67
CA ALA A 227 1.82 117.95 -2.40
C ALA A 227 1.66 119.47 -2.13
N GLY A 228 2.59 120.12 -1.42
CA GLY A 228 2.63 121.58 -1.22
C GLY A 228 4.04 122.14 -1.47
N GLY A 229 4.19 123.34 -2.04
CA GLY A 229 5.50 123.79 -2.53
C GLY A 229 5.80 125.29 -2.62
N VAL A 230 7.09 125.54 -2.91
CA VAL A 230 7.76 126.64 -3.68
C VAL A 230 7.65 128.12 -3.22
N THR A 231 8.82 128.81 -3.17
CA THR A 231 9.19 130.18 -3.70
C THR A 231 10.36 130.83 -2.88
N GLU A 232 11.14 131.86 -3.28
CA GLU A 232 11.91 132.21 -4.52
C GLU A 232 12.87 133.45 -4.25
N GLU A 233 13.71 133.87 -5.23
CA GLU A 233 14.26 135.25 -5.51
C GLU A 233 15.68 135.80 -5.10
N ALA A 234 16.10 136.84 -5.86
CA ALA A 234 17.18 137.87 -5.69
C ALA A 234 18.56 137.73 -6.43
N VAL A 235 19.14 138.87 -6.88
CA VAL A 235 20.24 139.02 -7.90
C VAL A 235 21.07 140.36 -7.72
N GLN A 236 22.19 140.56 -8.46
CA GLN A 236 22.78 141.83 -9.05
C GLN A 236 24.32 142.12 -8.88
N HIS A 237 24.86 143.22 -9.45
CA HIS A 237 26.18 143.29 -10.17
C HIS A 237 26.85 144.71 -10.21
N ARG A 238 28.19 144.82 -10.47
CA ARG A 238 28.94 145.81 -11.34
C ARG A 238 29.74 147.07 -10.80
N SER A 239 31.04 147.14 -11.19
CA SER A 239 32.03 148.17 -11.72
C SER A 239 32.20 149.70 -11.40
N GLU A 240 33.51 150.11 -11.33
CA GLU A 240 34.30 151.16 -12.11
C GLU A 240 34.46 152.70 -11.80
N ALA A 241 35.61 153.23 -12.30
CA ALA A 241 36.00 154.62 -12.74
C ALA A 241 36.62 155.67 -11.75
N GLN A 242 37.42 156.72 -12.09
CA GLN A 242 38.34 157.14 -13.22
C GLN A 242 39.06 158.52 -12.88
N HIS A 243 40.05 158.99 -13.69
CA HIS A 243 40.51 160.41 -13.94
C HIS A 243 41.38 161.18 -12.87
N SER A 244 42.23 162.23 -13.12
CA SER A 244 42.84 162.89 -14.33
C SER A 244 43.93 163.97 -14.01
N SER A 245 45.00 164.13 -14.86
CA SER A 245 45.75 165.33 -15.40
C SER A 245 45.90 166.69 -14.62
N ASP A 246 46.88 167.62 -14.81
CA ASP A 246 48.34 167.69 -15.14
C ASP A 246 48.87 169.16 -15.00
N CYS A 247 50.20 169.36 -14.90
CA CYS A 247 51.05 170.52 -15.33
C CYS A 247 51.63 171.53 -14.29
N SER A 248 52.99 171.64 -14.21
CA SER A 248 53.79 172.74 -14.83
C SER A 248 55.31 172.66 -14.51
N SER A 249 56.17 173.30 -15.31
CA SER A 249 57.55 172.83 -15.61
C SER A 249 58.66 172.90 -14.55
N LEU A 250 58.40 173.37 -13.33
CA LEU A 250 59.31 173.20 -12.18
C LEU A 250 58.71 172.32 -11.07
N ALA A 251 57.39 172.13 -11.08
CA ALA A 251 56.82 170.87 -10.64
C ALA A 251 57.44 169.75 -11.50
N LYS A 252 57.40 169.79 -12.84
CA LYS A 252 57.86 168.69 -13.74
C LYS A 252 59.18 167.98 -13.40
N LEU A 253 60.16 168.55 -12.70
CA LEU A 253 61.35 167.81 -12.24
C LEU A 253 61.12 167.12 -10.88
N THR A 254 60.44 167.79 -9.94
CA THR A 254 60.00 167.23 -8.65
C THR A 254 58.86 166.23 -8.83
N GLU A 255 57.94 166.51 -9.74
CA GLU A 255 56.86 165.70 -10.30
C GLU A 255 57.44 164.60 -11.21
N GLN A 256 58.55 164.80 -11.93
CA GLN A 256 59.28 163.67 -12.53
C GLN A 256 59.87 162.78 -11.44
N LEU A 257 60.47 163.32 -10.39
CA LEU A 257 61.02 162.52 -9.29
C LEU A 257 59.92 161.82 -8.48
N GLN A 258 58.79 162.48 -8.25
CA GLN A 258 57.65 161.99 -7.50
C GLN A 258 56.76 161.08 -8.35
N ALA A 259 56.76 161.22 -9.69
CA ALA A 259 56.19 160.26 -10.62
C ALA A 259 57.18 159.15 -11.01
N THR A 260 58.50 159.28 -10.83
CA THR A 260 59.42 158.13 -10.90
C THR A 260 59.37 157.35 -9.60
N GLN A 261 59.28 158.00 -8.43
CA GLN A 261 58.96 157.36 -7.14
C GLN A 261 57.55 156.78 -7.13
N GLY A 262 56.57 157.47 -7.71
CA GLY A 262 55.20 156.97 -7.91
C GLY A 262 55.19 155.76 -8.85
N ARG A 263 55.87 155.84 -10.00
CA ARG A 263 56.09 154.67 -10.87
C ARG A 263 56.88 153.55 -10.19
N TYR A 264 57.84 153.85 -9.33
CA TYR A 264 58.56 152.84 -8.53
C TYR A 264 57.63 152.15 -7.54
N ARG A 265 56.83 152.92 -6.79
CA ARG A 265 55.84 152.37 -5.86
C ARG A 265 54.75 151.57 -6.57
N GLU A 266 54.26 152.07 -7.71
CA GLU A 266 53.37 151.31 -8.59
C GLU A 266 54.05 150.04 -9.14
N LEU A 267 55.35 150.06 -9.44
CA LEU A 267 56.10 148.89 -9.91
C LEU A 267 56.34 147.90 -8.77
N GLU A 268 56.57 148.36 -7.54
CA GLU A 268 56.64 147.54 -6.32
C GLU A 268 55.28 146.91 -5.99
N GLU A 269 54.18 147.68 -6.07
CA GLU A 269 52.81 147.19 -5.92
C GLU A 269 52.42 146.23 -7.04
N LYS A 270 52.82 146.50 -8.30
CA LYS A 270 52.64 145.57 -9.42
C LYS A 270 53.49 144.31 -9.24
N LEU A 271 54.70 144.41 -8.69
CA LEU A 271 55.57 143.26 -8.41
C LEU A 271 55.00 142.39 -7.28
N ASP A 272 54.56 142.99 -6.18
CA ASP A 272 53.88 142.30 -5.08
C ASP A 272 52.54 141.70 -5.52
N TYR A 273 51.75 142.40 -6.34
CA TYR A 273 50.54 141.87 -6.97
C TYR A 273 50.86 140.69 -7.91
N LEU A 274 51.89 140.79 -8.76
CA LEU A 274 52.33 139.70 -9.62
C LEU A 274 52.88 138.52 -8.82
N GLN A 275 53.55 138.75 -7.70
CA GLN A 275 54.08 137.73 -6.80
C GLN A 275 52.96 137.03 -6.03
N LYS A 276 51.97 137.77 -5.52
CA LYS A 276 50.74 137.23 -4.91
C LYS A 276 49.90 136.47 -5.94
N SER A 277 49.75 137.01 -7.15
CA SER A 277 49.10 136.34 -8.29
C SER A 277 49.84 135.07 -8.70
N SER A 278 51.18 135.05 -8.65
CA SER A 278 51.97 133.84 -8.90
C SER A 278 51.76 132.82 -7.80
N ALA A 279 51.92 133.19 -6.53
CA ALA A 279 51.66 132.29 -5.41
C ALA A 279 50.20 131.77 -5.40
N GLN A 280 49.23 132.57 -5.88
CA GLN A 280 47.85 132.12 -6.07
C GLN A 280 47.72 131.14 -7.24
N ARG A 281 48.37 131.40 -8.39
CA ARG A 281 48.45 130.46 -9.52
C ARG A 281 49.09 129.14 -9.10
N ASP A 282 50.21 129.17 -8.40
CA ASP A 282 50.94 128.00 -7.92
C ASP A 282 50.07 127.18 -6.94
N ARG A 283 49.32 127.84 -6.05
CA ARG A 283 48.33 127.18 -5.17
C ARG A 283 47.19 126.55 -5.96
N THR A 284 46.64 127.24 -6.96
CA THR A 284 45.58 126.67 -7.81
C THR A 284 46.09 125.51 -8.66
N GLU A 285 47.32 125.56 -9.16
CA GLU A 285 47.95 124.50 -9.95
C GLU A 285 48.26 123.28 -9.06
N ALA A 286 48.72 123.48 -7.83
CA ALA A 286 48.90 122.41 -6.85
C ALA A 286 47.56 121.73 -6.48
N LEU A 287 46.49 122.52 -6.30
CA LEU A 287 45.13 121.99 -6.11
C LEU A 287 44.63 121.22 -7.32
N LEU A 288 44.88 121.71 -8.54
CA LEU A 288 44.52 121.03 -9.79
C LEU A 288 45.26 119.69 -9.91
N LYS A 289 46.59 119.68 -9.71
CA LYS A 289 47.39 118.44 -9.68
C LYS A 289 46.96 117.46 -8.60
N GLN A 290 46.42 117.94 -7.47
CA GLN A 290 45.83 117.04 -6.47
C GLN A 290 44.49 116.48 -6.96
N LYS A 291 43.63 117.29 -7.57
CA LYS A 291 42.36 116.83 -8.15
C LYS A 291 42.58 115.85 -9.31
N ASP A 292 43.61 116.03 -10.12
CA ASP A 292 44.00 115.08 -11.18
C ASP A 292 44.42 113.72 -10.59
N LYS A 293 45.16 113.71 -9.47
CA LYS A 293 45.49 112.48 -8.73
C LYS A 293 44.25 111.83 -8.12
N ASP A 294 43.37 112.60 -7.50
CA ASP A 294 42.10 112.11 -6.94
C ASP A 294 41.24 111.47 -8.06
N CYS A 295 41.08 112.14 -9.20
CA CYS A 295 40.37 111.64 -10.38
C CYS A 295 41.02 110.37 -10.97
N ALA A 296 42.35 110.32 -11.04
CA ALA A 296 43.08 109.14 -11.51
C ALA A 296 42.94 107.95 -10.54
N GLN A 297 42.86 108.19 -9.24
CA GLN A 297 42.59 107.15 -8.24
C GLN A 297 41.15 106.65 -8.35
N LEU A 298 40.17 107.54 -8.41
CA LEU A 298 38.75 107.19 -8.62
C LEU A 298 38.53 106.40 -9.92
N ALA A 299 39.28 106.69 -10.99
CA ALA A 299 39.25 105.90 -12.22
C ALA A 299 39.76 104.46 -12.01
N LYS A 300 40.87 104.28 -11.27
CA LYS A 300 41.37 102.95 -10.89
C LYS A 300 40.39 102.20 -10.01
N ASP A 301 39.83 102.85 -9.00
CA ASP A 301 38.87 102.24 -8.07
C ASP A 301 37.58 101.83 -8.80
N ARG A 302 37.08 102.68 -9.71
CA ARG A 302 35.97 102.35 -10.62
C ARG A 302 36.26 101.10 -11.45
N ASP A 303 37.46 100.99 -12.01
CA ASP A 303 37.81 99.87 -12.89
C ASP A 303 38.13 98.59 -12.10
N ALA A 304 38.66 98.70 -10.88
CA ALA A 304 38.76 97.60 -9.92
C ALA A 304 37.36 97.09 -9.48
N LEU A 305 36.43 97.98 -9.16
CA LEU A 305 35.04 97.63 -8.84
C LEU A 305 34.32 96.96 -10.03
N LYS A 306 34.55 97.42 -11.26
CA LYS A 306 34.05 96.74 -12.47
C LYS A 306 34.64 95.35 -12.62
N ALA A 307 35.95 95.17 -12.40
CA ALA A 307 36.58 93.86 -12.46
C ALA A 307 36.00 92.92 -11.39
N GLN A 308 35.83 93.39 -10.15
CA GLN A 308 35.21 92.63 -9.07
C GLN A 308 33.75 92.25 -9.39
N ALA A 309 32.93 93.19 -9.87
CA ALA A 309 31.56 92.93 -10.27
C ALA A 309 31.47 91.92 -11.43
N THR A 310 32.42 91.98 -12.38
CA THR A 310 32.50 91.03 -13.49
C THR A 310 32.92 89.63 -13.01
N SER A 311 33.85 89.53 -12.06
CA SER A 311 34.25 88.27 -11.42
C SER A 311 33.07 87.63 -10.69
N LEU A 312 32.38 88.39 -9.84
CA LEU A 312 31.21 87.91 -9.09
C LEU A 312 30.07 87.49 -10.02
N LEU A 313 29.86 88.18 -11.14
CA LEU A 313 28.92 87.76 -12.18
C LEU A 313 29.35 86.47 -12.91
N GLY A 314 30.65 86.22 -13.06
CA GLY A 314 31.21 84.96 -13.54
C GLY A 314 30.94 83.82 -12.57
N GLU A 315 31.36 83.98 -11.32
CA GLU A 315 31.13 83.01 -10.24
C GLU A 315 29.63 82.68 -10.05
N LEU A 316 28.75 83.69 -10.12
CA LEU A 316 27.30 83.49 -10.03
C LEU A 316 26.78 82.64 -11.20
N LYS A 317 27.25 82.88 -12.43
CA LYS A 317 26.87 82.08 -13.61
C LYS A 317 27.41 80.65 -13.54
N GLU A 318 28.63 80.46 -13.04
CA GLU A 318 29.19 79.13 -12.81
C GLU A 318 28.40 78.37 -11.74
N ARG A 319 28.10 79.01 -10.61
CA ARG A 319 27.25 78.44 -9.54
C ARG A 319 25.86 78.08 -10.06
N GLN A 320 25.25 78.95 -10.87
CA GLN A 320 23.96 78.69 -11.52
C GLN A 320 24.03 77.49 -12.46
N SER A 321 25.06 77.38 -13.32
CA SER A 321 25.25 76.22 -14.20
C SER A 321 25.50 74.92 -13.42
N CYS A 322 26.22 74.98 -12.30
CA CYS A 322 26.40 73.84 -11.40
C CYS A 322 25.08 73.41 -10.72
N LEU A 323 24.25 74.37 -10.30
CA LEU A 323 22.92 74.11 -9.74
C LEU A 323 22.02 73.45 -10.78
N GLU A 324 21.95 73.98 -12.00
CA GLU A 324 21.15 73.42 -13.11
C GLU A 324 21.54 71.98 -13.46
N LYS A 325 22.85 71.67 -13.48
CA LYS A 325 23.34 70.29 -13.68
C LYS A 325 22.90 69.37 -12.54
N SER A 326 23.06 69.80 -11.29
CA SER A 326 22.65 69.04 -10.11
C SER A 326 21.13 68.81 -10.06
N GLU A 327 20.32 69.81 -10.43
CA GLU A 327 18.88 69.66 -10.57
C GLU A 327 18.48 68.67 -11.68
N GLN A 328 19.20 68.66 -12.81
CA GLN A 328 18.96 67.72 -13.89
C GLN A 328 19.34 66.29 -13.49
N GLU A 329 20.47 66.11 -12.79
CA GLU A 329 20.86 64.83 -12.20
C GLU A 329 19.83 64.34 -11.18
N ARG A 330 19.33 65.22 -10.30
CA ARG A 330 18.25 64.91 -9.35
C ARG A 330 16.99 64.42 -10.08
N LYS A 331 16.52 65.11 -11.12
CA LYS A 331 15.36 64.69 -11.92
C LYS A 331 15.56 63.30 -12.53
N ILE A 332 16.72 63.05 -13.13
CA ILE A 332 17.07 61.73 -13.71
C ILE A 332 17.06 60.63 -12.63
N MET A 333 17.53 60.92 -11.42
CA MET A 333 17.52 59.96 -10.30
C MET A 333 16.10 59.74 -9.74
N GLU A 334 15.25 60.77 -9.70
CA GLU A 334 13.83 60.68 -9.32
C GLU A 334 13.02 59.85 -10.33
N GLU A 335 13.25 60.03 -11.63
CA GLU A 335 12.64 59.22 -12.70
C GLU A 335 13.06 57.75 -12.61
N LYS A 336 14.35 57.48 -12.36
CA LYS A 336 14.87 56.13 -12.10
C LYS A 336 14.25 55.52 -10.85
N LEU A 337 14.15 56.27 -9.76
CA LEU A 337 13.52 55.82 -8.51
C LEU A 337 12.03 55.49 -8.74
N CYS A 338 11.29 56.38 -9.38
CA CYS A 338 9.89 56.16 -9.76
C CYS A 338 9.71 54.89 -10.62
N SER A 339 10.60 54.68 -11.58
CA SER A 339 10.61 53.47 -12.43
C SER A 339 10.90 52.20 -11.64
N LYS A 340 11.86 52.24 -10.69
CA LYS A 340 12.18 51.10 -9.81
C LYS A 340 11.07 50.81 -8.81
N VAL A 341 10.42 51.83 -8.24
CA VAL A 341 9.25 51.68 -7.35
C VAL A 341 8.09 51.01 -8.10
N LYS A 342 7.81 51.42 -9.34
CA LYS A 342 6.78 50.78 -10.18
C LYS A 342 7.11 49.30 -10.46
N ALA A 343 8.37 48.99 -10.79
CA ALA A 343 8.81 47.62 -11.02
C ALA A 343 8.71 46.75 -9.75
N LEU A 344 9.11 47.29 -8.59
CA LEU A 344 8.96 46.60 -7.30
C LEU A 344 7.49 46.32 -6.97
N GLN A 345 6.60 47.30 -7.13
CA GLN A 345 5.17 47.08 -6.93
C GLN A 345 4.56 46.03 -7.87
N ILE A 346 5.12 45.81 -9.07
CA ILE A 346 4.67 44.73 -9.96
C ILE A 346 5.14 43.38 -9.41
N ALA A 347 6.43 43.27 -9.07
CA ALA A 347 7.00 42.05 -8.48
C ALA A 347 6.33 41.66 -7.14
N GLU A 348 5.96 42.64 -6.30
CA GLU A 348 5.21 42.41 -5.06
C GLU A 348 3.82 41.80 -5.34
N ARG A 349 3.11 42.31 -6.36
CA ARG A 349 1.80 41.76 -6.77
C ARG A 349 1.93 40.36 -7.37
N GLU A 350 2.96 40.11 -8.16
CA GLU A 350 3.25 38.79 -8.73
C GLU A 350 3.59 37.76 -7.63
N LEU A 351 4.43 38.13 -6.65
CA LEU A 351 4.75 37.30 -5.48
C LEU A 351 3.48 36.97 -4.67
N GLU A 352 2.62 37.97 -4.45
CA GLU A 352 1.36 37.78 -3.72
C GLU A 352 0.36 36.90 -4.50
N GLN A 353 0.34 37.01 -5.83
CA GLN A 353 -0.43 36.10 -6.68
C GLN A 353 0.12 34.66 -6.64
N GLN A 354 1.44 34.48 -6.70
CA GLN A 354 2.08 33.17 -6.57
C GLN A 354 1.82 32.53 -5.20
N LYS A 355 1.88 33.30 -4.10
CA LYS A 355 1.49 32.81 -2.77
C LYS A 355 0.05 32.32 -2.73
N LYS A 356 -0.90 33.08 -3.30
CA LYS A 356 -2.31 32.67 -3.39
C LYS A 356 -2.50 31.39 -4.22
N GLN A 357 -1.80 31.28 -5.35
CA GLN A 357 -1.81 30.05 -6.17
C GLN A 357 -1.21 28.86 -5.40
N HIS A 358 -0.12 29.05 -4.67
CA HIS A 358 0.51 28.01 -3.86
C HIS A 358 -0.40 27.55 -2.71
N ASN A 359 -1.05 28.48 -2.00
CA ASN A 359 -2.02 28.17 -0.95
C ASN A 359 -3.18 27.32 -1.51
N VAL A 360 -3.79 27.71 -2.64
CA VAL A 360 -4.85 26.92 -3.29
C VAL A 360 -4.36 25.54 -3.74
N ALA A 361 -3.12 25.43 -4.21
CA ALA A 361 -2.53 24.14 -4.57
C ALA A 361 -2.27 23.26 -3.33
N MET A 362 -1.83 23.85 -2.22
CA MET A 362 -1.66 23.19 -0.92
C MET A 362 -3.01 22.70 -0.39
N ASP A 363 -4.04 23.54 -0.37
CA ASP A 363 -5.40 23.18 0.09
C ASP A 363 -5.97 22.02 -0.74
N LYS A 364 -5.76 22.04 -2.06
CA LYS A 364 -6.15 20.94 -2.97
C LYS A 364 -5.43 19.63 -2.63
N LEU A 365 -4.12 19.69 -2.33
CA LEU A 365 -3.34 18.51 -1.94
C LEU A 365 -3.73 18.01 -0.54
N LEU A 366 -4.04 18.89 0.40
CA LEU A 366 -4.55 18.51 1.72
C LEU A 366 -5.89 17.79 1.60
N LEU A 367 -6.84 18.31 0.81
CA LEU A 367 -8.12 17.67 0.56
C LEU A 367 -7.97 16.31 -0.15
N GLN A 368 -7.02 16.20 -1.08
CA GLN A 368 -6.71 14.92 -1.75
C GLN A 368 -6.13 13.89 -0.76
N ASN A 369 -5.19 14.27 0.12
CA ASN A 369 -4.68 13.38 1.16
C ASN A 369 -5.80 12.96 2.11
N GLN A 370 -6.64 13.89 2.57
CA GLN A 370 -7.78 13.57 3.44
C GLN A 370 -8.74 12.56 2.80
N GLY A 371 -9.01 12.69 1.49
CA GLY A 371 -9.82 11.71 0.74
C GLY A 371 -9.17 10.32 0.63
N LEU A 372 -7.85 10.28 0.40
CA LEU A 372 -7.09 9.03 0.38
C LEU A 372 -7.03 8.36 1.76
N ASP A 373 -6.87 9.13 2.84
CA ASP A 373 -6.89 8.63 4.21
C ASP A 373 -8.26 8.08 4.61
N GLN A 374 -9.35 8.71 4.17
CA GLN A 374 -10.71 8.19 4.37
C GLN A 374 -10.93 6.88 3.62
N ALA A 375 -10.51 6.79 2.35
CA ALA A 375 -10.57 5.55 1.57
C ALA A 375 -9.73 4.44 2.23
N LEU A 376 -8.51 4.75 2.67
CA LEU A 376 -7.61 3.80 3.34
C LEU A 376 -8.16 3.33 4.70
N LYS A 377 -8.84 4.20 5.46
CA LYS A 377 -9.58 3.82 6.68
C LYS A 377 -10.75 2.87 6.37
N ALA A 378 -11.48 3.10 5.27
CA ALA A 378 -12.57 2.22 4.83
C ALA A 378 -12.04 0.84 4.38
N GLU A 379 -11.00 0.79 3.55
CA GLU A 379 -10.34 -0.46 3.12
C GLU A 379 -9.82 -1.28 4.31
N ARG A 380 -9.19 -0.62 5.30
CA ARG A 380 -8.78 -1.29 6.55
C ARG A 380 -9.97 -1.93 7.26
N HIS A 381 -11.12 -1.27 7.31
CA HIS A 381 -12.32 -1.84 7.92
C HIS A 381 -12.85 -3.05 7.13
N ILE A 382 -12.93 -2.96 5.79
CA ILE A 382 -13.32 -4.07 4.92
C ILE A 382 -12.41 -5.28 5.15
N VAL A 383 -11.08 -5.09 5.16
CA VAL A 383 -10.11 -6.16 5.45
C VAL A 383 -10.32 -6.78 6.83
N THR A 384 -10.70 -6.01 7.86
CA THR A 384 -11.03 -6.59 9.17
C THR A 384 -12.32 -7.42 9.17
N GLU A 385 -13.34 -7.04 8.39
CA GLU A 385 -14.56 -7.84 8.24
C GLU A 385 -14.33 -9.11 7.42
N GLU A 386 -13.61 -9.04 6.30
CA GLU A 386 -13.24 -10.23 5.52
C GLU A 386 -12.37 -11.20 6.33
N LYS A 387 -11.47 -10.69 7.19
CA LYS A 387 -10.71 -11.54 8.11
C LYS A 387 -11.63 -12.28 9.10
N LYS A 388 -12.68 -11.63 9.64
CA LYS A 388 -13.67 -12.28 10.51
C LYS A 388 -14.44 -13.36 9.74
N LYS A 389 -14.91 -13.07 8.52
CA LYS A 389 -15.60 -14.04 7.65
C LYS A 389 -14.73 -15.25 7.34
N LEU A 390 -13.45 -15.04 7.02
CA LEU A 390 -12.48 -16.11 6.80
C LEU A 390 -12.31 -16.98 8.05
N THR A 391 -12.18 -16.39 9.24
CA THR A 391 -12.10 -17.15 10.50
C THR A 391 -13.39 -17.94 10.79
N GLN A 392 -14.57 -17.37 10.50
CA GLN A 392 -15.85 -18.09 10.60
C GLN A 392 -15.92 -19.26 9.63
N LEU A 393 -15.48 -19.08 8.37
CA LEU A 393 -15.46 -20.14 7.36
C LEU A 393 -14.47 -21.25 7.72
N GLN A 394 -13.28 -20.90 8.23
CA GLN A 394 -12.31 -21.86 8.76
C GLN A 394 -12.91 -22.68 9.91
N HIS A 395 -13.60 -22.03 10.86
CA HIS A 395 -14.26 -22.73 11.95
C HIS A 395 -15.38 -23.66 11.48
N ALA A 396 -16.21 -23.21 10.52
CA ALA A 396 -17.26 -24.03 9.91
C ALA A 396 -16.69 -25.25 9.18
N TYR A 397 -15.61 -25.07 8.41
CA TYR A 397 -14.90 -26.16 7.76
C TYR A 397 -14.32 -27.16 8.77
N THR A 398 -13.70 -26.69 9.85
CA THR A 398 -13.19 -27.56 10.93
C THR A 398 -14.31 -28.36 11.61
N CYS A 399 -15.49 -27.75 11.81
CA CYS A 399 -16.65 -28.47 12.34
C CYS A 399 -17.13 -29.55 11.37
N LEU A 400 -17.38 -29.21 10.10
CA LEU A 400 -17.79 -30.17 9.06
C LEU A 400 -16.79 -31.32 8.90
N PHE A 401 -15.48 -31.03 8.96
CA PHE A 401 -14.44 -32.05 8.92
C PHE A 401 -14.56 -33.01 10.11
N ARG A 402 -14.66 -32.49 11.35
CA ARG A 402 -14.83 -33.29 12.57
C ARG A 402 -16.11 -34.13 12.52
N ASP A 403 -17.21 -33.57 12.02
CA ASP A 403 -18.50 -34.24 11.96
C ASP A 403 -18.48 -35.38 10.91
N TYR A 404 -17.82 -35.16 9.77
CA TYR A 404 -17.55 -36.22 8.77
C TYR A 404 -16.63 -37.33 9.31
N ASP A 405 -15.55 -36.96 10.00
CA ASP A 405 -14.62 -37.89 10.64
C ASP A 405 -15.30 -38.74 11.73
N SER A 406 -16.22 -38.12 12.47
CA SER A 406 -17.04 -38.79 13.48
C SER A 406 -18.03 -39.75 12.84
N LYS A 407 -18.68 -39.33 11.73
CA LYS A 407 -19.58 -40.16 10.96
C LYS A 407 -18.88 -41.41 10.40
N LEU A 408 -17.71 -41.23 9.77
CA LEU A 408 -16.88 -42.34 9.26
C LEU A 408 -16.52 -43.35 10.37
N LYS A 409 -16.16 -42.87 11.56
CA LYS A 409 -15.86 -43.74 12.72
C LYS A 409 -17.10 -44.48 13.22
N SER A 410 -18.27 -43.84 13.26
CA SER A 410 -19.52 -44.50 13.68
C SER A 410 -20.04 -45.52 12.67
N GLU A 411 -20.06 -45.18 11.38
CA GLU A 411 -20.53 -46.09 10.32
C GLU A 411 -19.53 -47.24 10.11
N GLY A 412 -18.22 -46.97 10.20
CA GLY A 412 -17.19 -48.02 10.19
C GLY A 412 -17.34 -48.99 11.36
N GLY A 413 -17.60 -48.48 12.57
CA GLY A 413 -17.85 -49.31 13.75
C GLY A 413 -19.07 -50.23 13.60
N ASP A 414 -20.23 -49.68 13.18
CA ASP A 414 -21.45 -50.48 12.95
C ASP A 414 -21.25 -51.54 11.86
N LEU A 415 -20.62 -51.19 10.74
CA LEU A 415 -20.34 -52.13 9.66
C LEU A 415 -19.37 -53.25 10.08
N CYS A 416 -18.34 -52.94 10.88
CA CYS A 416 -17.46 -53.97 11.46
C CYS A 416 -18.23 -54.90 12.40
N SER A 417 -19.01 -54.37 13.34
CA SER A 417 -19.80 -55.20 14.27
C SER A 417 -20.80 -56.11 13.53
N ARG A 418 -21.48 -55.58 12.50
CA ARG A 418 -22.41 -56.35 11.67
C ARG A 418 -21.71 -57.41 10.81
N LEU A 419 -20.48 -57.16 10.37
CA LEU A 419 -19.65 -58.16 9.68
C LEU A 419 -19.26 -59.30 10.65
N GLU A 420 -18.79 -58.97 11.85
CA GLU A 420 -18.45 -59.95 12.89
C GLU A 420 -19.67 -60.81 13.32
N ASP A 421 -20.85 -60.20 13.44
CA ASP A 421 -22.10 -60.93 13.69
C ASP A 421 -22.45 -61.89 12.54
N ALA A 422 -22.27 -61.45 11.29
CA ALA A 422 -22.52 -62.27 10.11
C ALA A 422 -21.52 -63.43 9.97
N GLU A 423 -20.24 -63.18 10.26
CA GLU A 423 -19.18 -64.21 10.30
C GLU A 423 -19.47 -65.25 11.39
N ARG A 424 -19.85 -64.82 12.61
CA ARG A 424 -20.30 -65.72 13.68
C ARG A 424 -21.52 -66.54 13.27
N ALA A 425 -22.49 -65.93 12.59
CA ALA A 425 -23.67 -66.64 12.08
C ALA A 425 -23.33 -67.65 10.97
N LEU A 426 -22.37 -67.35 10.11
CA LEU A 426 -21.86 -68.28 9.10
C LEU A 426 -21.09 -69.45 9.74
N ALA A 427 -20.27 -69.20 10.76
CA ALA A 427 -19.58 -70.24 11.51
C ALA A 427 -20.58 -71.21 12.19
N MET A 428 -21.62 -70.69 12.85
CA MET A 428 -22.68 -71.52 13.44
C MET A 428 -23.47 -72.33 12.39
N LYS A 429 -23.72 -71.76 11.21
CA LYS A 429 -24.33 -72.48 10.09
C LYS A 429 -23.41 -73.58 9.53
N GLN A 430 -22.11 -73.32 9.46
CA GLN A 430 -21.13 -74.31 9.01
C GLN A 430 -21.04 -75.48 9.99
N GLU A 431 -21.00 -75.21 11.30
CA GLU A 431 -21.04 -76.24 12.35
C GLU A 431 -22.32 -77.11 12.26
N LEU A 432 -23.48 -76.50 12.00
CA LEU A 432 -24.73 -77.22 11.79
C LEU A 432 -24.70 -78.07 10.51
N ILE A 433 -24.15 -77.55 9.41
CA ILE A 433 -23.98 -78.29 8.15
C ILE A 433 -23.07 -79.50 8.38
N ASP A 434 -22.00 -79.36 9.14
CA ASP A 434 -21.05 -80.46 9.37
C ASP A 434 -21.64 -81.53 10.32
N LYS A 435 -22.43 -81.16 11.32
CA LYS A 435 -23.25 -82.10 12.10
C LYS A 435 -24.26 -82.85 11.24
N LEU A 436 -24.99 -82.15 10.37
CA LEU A 436 -25.96 -82.79 9.46
C LEU A 436 -25.28 -83.73 8.46
N LYS A 437 -24.04 -83.44 8.01
CA LYS A 437 -23.24 -84.37 7.20
C LYS A 437 -22.85 -85.62 8.00
N GLU A 438 -22.43 -85.47 9.25
CA GLU A 438 -22.09 -86.59 10.14
C GLU A 438 -23.31 -87.49 10.38
N GLU A 439 -24.47 -86.91 10.69
CA GLU A 439 -25.75 -87.63 10.83
C GLU A 439 -26.14 -88.36 9.54
N VAL A 440 -26.00 -87.72 8.38
CA VAL A 440 -26.27 -88.34 7.07
C VAL A 440 -25.33 -89.52 6.81
N GLU A 441 -24.04 -89.42 7.15
CA GLU A 441 -23.10 -90.52 6.96
C GLU A 441 -23.40 -91.70 7.91
N GLN A 442 -23.73 -91.41 9.17
CA GLN A 442 -24.20 -92.41 10.13
C GLN A 442 -25.48 -93.13 9.66
N GLN A 443 -26.41 -92.38 9.05
CA GLN A 443 -27.61 -92.95 8.44
C GLN A 443 -27.29 -93.83 7.22
N LYS A 444 -26.31 -93.47 6.37
CA LYS A 444 -25.85 -94.33 5.26
C LYS A 444 -25.28 -95.66 5.77
N CYS A 445 -24.37 -95.64 6.76
CA CYS A 445 -23.83 -96.86 7.36
C CYS A 445 -24.94 -97.75 7.96
N SER A 446 -25.99 -97.14 8.50
CA SER A 446 -27.18 -97.86 8.98
C SER A 446 -27.99 -98.46 7.81
N LEU A 447 -28.15 -97.71 6.71
CA LEU A 447 -28.87 -98.14 5.52
C LEU A 447 -28.18 -99.30 4.78
N GLU A 448 -26.85 -99.39 4.83
CA GLU A 448 -26.07 -100.53 4.29
C GLU A 448 -26.45 -101.88 4.93
N THR A 449 -27.06 -101.90 6.12
CA THR A 449 -27.57 -103.12 6.74
C THR A 449 -28.87 -103.64 6.09
N VAL A 450 -29.66 -102.77 5.45
CA VAL A 450 -30.96 -103.13 4.88
C VAL A 450 -30.83 -104.14 3.72
N PRO A 451 -29.92 -103.98 2.74
CA PRO A 451 -29.68 -105.02 1.72
C PRO A 451 -29.27 -106.37 2.31
N VAL A 452 -28.47 -106.39 3.39
CA VAL A 452 -28.01 -107.62 4.05
C VAL A 452 -29.18 -108.36 4.70
N LEU A 453 -30.02 -107.64 5.47
CA LEU A 453 -31.23 -108.20 6.07
C LEU A 453 -32.27 -108.63 5.02
N THR A 454 -32.37 -107.89 3.91
CA THR A 454 -33.25 -108.24 2.78
C THR A 454 -32.79 -109.57 2.15
N ALA A 455 -31.50 -109.70 1.81
CA ALA A 455 -30.95 -110.95 1.29
C ALA A 455 -31.10 -112.12 2.27
N GLN A 456 -30.93 -111.88 3.58
CA GLN A 456 -31.16 -112.90 4.61
C GLN A 456 -32.62 -113.37 4.63
N ALA A 457 -33.58 -112.46 4.52
CA ALA A 457 -35.00 -112.79 4.44
C ALA A 457 -35.36 -113.55 3.14
N GLU A 458 -34.74 -113.20 2.01
CA GLU A 458 -34.90 -113.90 0.74
C GLU A 458 -34.35 -115.34 0.79
N ILE A 459 -33.17 -115.54 1.40
CA ILE A 459 -32.59 -116.87 1.62
C ILE A 459 -33.53 -117.72 2.49
N TYR A 460 -33.98 -117.22 3.66
CA TYR A 460 -34.92 -117.98 4.50
C TYR A 460 -36.25 -118.29 3.80
N LYS A 461 -36.74 -117.39 2.94
CA LYS A 461 -37.92 -117.64 2.11
C LYS A 461 -37.67 -118.74 1.08
N ALA A 462 -36.50 -118.75 0.44
CA ALA A 462 -36.10 -119.79 -0.51
C ALA A 462 -35.95 -121.15 0.18
N ASP A 463 -35.27 -121.21 1.33
CA ASP A 463 -35.09 -122.41 2.13
C ASP A 463 -36.44 -122.99 2.59
N PHE A 464 -37.36 -122.14 3.05
CA PHE A 464 -38.70 -122.56 3.47
C PHE A 464 -39.52 -123.12 2.29
N LEU A 465 -39.42 -122.51 1.10
CA LEU A 465 -40.09 -123.02 -0.10
C LEU A 465 -39.48 -124.36 -0.57
N ALA A 466 -38.15 -124.50 -0.48
CA ALA A 466 -37.46 -125.74 -0.83
C ALA A 466 -37.79 -126.89 0.14
N GLU A 467 -37.83 -126.64 1.45
CA GLU A 467 -38.28 -127.62 2.45
C GLU A 467 -39.75 -127.99 2.23
N ARG A 468 -40.62 -127.02 1.90
CA ARG A 468 -42.04 -127.30 1.58
C ARG A 468 -42.16 -128.18 0.34
N GLU A 469 -41.46 -127.86 -0.74
CA GLU A 469 -41.45 -128.66 -1.98
C GLU A 469 -40.90 -130.08 -1.74
N ALA A 470 -39.86 -130.21 -0.90
CA ALA A 470 -39.35 -131.50 -0.46
C ALA A 470 -40.40 -132.29 0.37
N ARG A 471 -41.14 -131.60 1.26
CA ARG A 471 -42.26 -132.16 2.03
C ARG A 471 -43.39 -132.65 1.14
N GLU A 472 -43.77 -131.87 0.15
CA GLU A 472 -44.82 -132.18 -0.83
C GLU A 472 -44.42 -133.41 -1.66
N LYS A 473 -43.19 -133.44 -2.20
CA LYS A 473 -42.64 -134.61 -2.91
C LYS A 473 -42.54 -135.86 -2.02
N LEU A 474 -42.20 -135.71 -0.74
CA LEU A 474 -42.19 -136.82 0.22
C LEU A 474 -43.60 -137.35 0.48
N ASN A 475 -44.58 -136.46 0.64
CA ASN A 475 -45.98 -136.83 0.85
C ASN A 475 -46.58 -137.51 -0.39
N GLN A 476 -46.26 -137.02 -1.59
CA GLN A 476 -46.66 -137.64 -2.85
C GLN A 476 -46.10 -139.06 -2.97
N LYS A 477 -44.82 -139.28 -2.69
CA LYS A 477 -44.22 -140.64 -2.63
C LYS A 477 -44.85 -141.52 -1.56
N LYS A 478 -45.25 -140.96 -0.42
CA LYS A 478 -45.95 -141.70 0.64
C LYS A 478 -47.33 -142.15 0.16
N GLU A 479 -48.06 -141.30 -0.55
CA GLU A 479 -49.36 -141.61 -1.15
C GLU A 479 -49.22 -142.69 -2.23
N GLU A 480 -48.27 -142.55 -3.15
CA GLU A 480 -47.92 -143.56 -4.17
C GLU A 480 -47.61 -144.94 -3.54
N LEU A 481 -46.81 -144.97 -2.46
CA LEU A 481 -46.48 -146.21 -1.74
C LEU A 481 -47.66 -146.77 -0.96
N GLN A 482 -48.53 -145.92 -0.42
CA GLN A 482 -49.75 -146.34 0.27
C GLN A 482 -50.74 -146.97 -0.73
N ASP A 483 -50.86 -146.42 -1.94
CA ASP A 483 -51.66 -147.00 -3.01
C ASP A 483 -51.09 -148.31 -3.53
N GLN A 484 -49.76 -148.42 -3.69
CA GLN A 484 -49.11 -149.70 -4.00
C GLN A 484 -49.37 -150.76 -2.91
N LEU A 485 -49.33 -150.37 -1.63
CA LEU A 485 -49.67 -151.26 -0.52
C LEU A 485 -51.16 -151.66 -0.54
N ASN A 486 -52.07 -150.71 -0.82
CA ASN A 486 -53.50 -150.99 -0.95
C ASN A 486 -53.78 -151.95 -2.12
N GLN A 487 -53.13 -151.76 -3.27
CA GLN A 487 -53.20 -152.66 -4.44
C GLN A 487 -52.64 -154.05 -4.13
N ALA A 488 -51.51 -154.14 -3.41
CA ALA A 488 -50.97 -155.43 -2.96
C ALA A 488 -51.91 -156.13 -1.97
N MET A 489 -52.56 -155.39 -1.08
CA MET A 489 -53.56 -155.93 -0.14
C MET A 489 -54.82 -156.43 -0.86
N THR A 490 -55.36 -155.69 -1.83
CA THR A 490 -56.51 -156.16 -2.63
C THR A 490 -56.14 -157.34 -3.53
N GLU A 491 -54.92 -157.41 -4.05
CA GLU A 491 -54.41 -158.57 -4.77
C GLU A 491 -54.26 -159.80 -3.85
N ILE A 492 -53.79 -159.63 -2.62
CA ILE A 492 -53.78 -160.70 -1.60
C ILE A 492 -55.21 -161.15 -1.26
N GLU A 493 -56.17 -160.22 -1.12
CA GLU A 493 -57.59 -160.50 -0.91
C GLU A 493 -58.17 -161.31 -2.09
N ARG A 494 -57.87 -160.89 -3.33
CA ARG A 494 -58.27 -161.55 -4.58
C ARG A 494 -57.68 -162.96 -4.68
N LEU A 495 -56.40 -163.13 -4.40
CA LEU A 495 -55.73 -164.44 -4.38
C LEU A 495 -56.23 -165.35 -3.25
N LYS A 496 -56.62 -164.81 -2.09
CA LYS A 496 -57.33 -165.57 -1.04
C LYS A 496 -58.73 -166.01 -1.49
N GLN A 497 -59.48 -165.14 -2.17
CA GLN A 497 -60.78 -165.48 -2.76
C GLN A 497 -60.62 -166.57 -3.84
N GLU A 498 -59.59 -166.49 -4.68
CA GLU A 498 -59.24 -167.56 -5.61
C GLU A 498 -58.80 -168.86 -4.92
N ALA A 499 -58.05 -168.78 -3.82
CA ALA A 499 -57.64 -169.97 -3.07
C ALA A 499 -58.86 -170.65 -2.43
N THR A 500 -59.80 -169.88 -1.89
CA THR A 500 -61.08 -170.43 -1.38
C THR A 500 -62.01 -170.91 -2.50
N SER A 501 -62.01 -170.30 -3.69
CA SER A 501 -62.78 -170.81 -4.84
C SER A 501 -62.16 -172.09 -5.42
N ARG A 502 -60.83 -172.19 -5.48
CA ARG A 502 -60.10 -173.43 -5.79
C ARG A 502 -60.39 -174.53 -4.77
N ALA A 503 -60.30 -174.24 -3.47
CA ALA A 503 -60.62 -175.20 -2.42
C ALA A 503 -62.08 -175.69 -2.50
N ARG A 504 -63.05 -174.81 -2.79
CA ARG A 504 -64.45 -175.21 -3.06
C ARG A 504 -64.58 -176.07 -4.32
N MET A 505 -63.84 -175.77 -5.38
CA MET A 505 -63.82 -176.56 -6.61
C MET A 505 -63.22 -177.96 -6.38
N GLU A 506 -62.18 -178.09 -5.56
CA GLU A 506 -61.59 -179.38 -5.16
C GLU A 506 -62.55 -180.18 -4.26
N GLN A 507 -63.23 -179.52 -3.33
CA GLN A 507 -64.25 -180.14 -2.49
C GLN A 507 -65.45 -180.67 -3.30
N MET A 508 -65.78 -180.03 -4.43
CA MET A 508 -66.80 -180.49 -5.37
C MET A 508 -66.36 -181.70 -6.21
N LYS A 509 -65.05 -181.84 -6.49
CA LYS A 509 -64.47 -183.00 -7.21
C LYS A 509 -64.44 -184.28 -6.37
N LEU A 510 -64.40 -184.18 -5.04
CA LEU A 510 -64.30 -185.31 -4.11
C LEU A 510 -65.62 -186.08 -3.85
N ARG A 511 -66.73 -185.75 -4.54
CA ARG A 511 -68.03 -186.43 -4.39
C ARG A 511 -68.45 -187.34 -5.55
N HIS A 512 -67.65 -187.47 -6.61
CA HIS A 512 -67.98 -188.29 -7.79
C HIS A 512 -66.77 -189.09 -8.29
N LEU A 513 -66.41 -190.17 -7.58
CA LEU A 513 -65.30 -191.07 -7.94
C LEU A 513 -65.53 -192.52 -7.43
N GLU A 514 -66.64 -193.13 -7.85
CA GLU A 514 -66.75 -194.58 -8.05
C GLU A 514 -67.09 -194.83 -9.55
N ASP A 515 -66.79 -196.04 -10.05
CA ASP A 515 -66.87 -196.50 -11.45
C ASP A 515 -65.89 -195.91 -12.49
N PHE A 516 -64.65 -196.44 -12.47
CA PHE A 516 -63.86 -197.01 -13.61
C PHE A 516 -63.62 -196.18 -14.92
N PRO A 517 -62.58 -196.47 -15.74
CA PRO A 517 -61.37 -195.64 -15.70
C PRO A 517 -60.91 -195.07 -17.06
N ALA A 518 -59.93 -194.17 -16.98
CA ALA A 518 -58.83 -193.97 -17.94
C ALA A 518 -59.10 -194.05 -19.47
N ARG A 519 -59.08 -192.89 -20.14
CA ARG A 519 -58.27 -192.72 -21.37
C ARG A 519 -57.95 -191.24 -21.67
N ALA A 520 -56.68 -190.96 -22.01
CA ALA A 520 -56.26 -189.84 -22.87
C ALA A 520 -56.57 -190.18 -24.36
N PRO A 521 -56.14 -189.48 -25.45
CA PRO A 521 -55.19 -188.35 -25.55
C PRO A 521 -55.54 -187.32 -26.67
N HIS A 522 -54.53 -186.53 -27.08
CA HIS A 522 -54.24 -186.05 -28.46
C HIS A 522 -55.23 -185.08 -29.18
N ILE A 523 -54.82 -183.86 -29.60
CA ILE A 523 -54.04 -183.48 -30.83
C ILE A 523 -54.96 -183.27 -32.08
N PRO A 524 -54.67 -182.39 -33.08
CA PRO A 524 -53.64 -181.33 -33.18
C PRO A 524 -54.17 -179.99 -33.86
N PRO A 525 -53.55 -179.29 -34.87
CA PRO A 525 -53.59 -177.82 -35.01
C PRO A 525 -54.30 -177.46 -36.37
N PRO A 526 -53.92 -176.50 -37.29
CA PRO A 526 -52.80 -175.54 -37.30
C PRO A 526 -52.98 -174.16 -37.99
N GLN A 527 -51.86 -173.41 -38.03
CA GLN A 527 -51.37 -172.52 -39.11
C GLN A 527 -51.97 -171.13 -39.40
N GLY A 528 -51.05 -170.16 -39.62
CA GLY A 528 -51.23 -168.96 -40.47
C GLY A 528 -50.95 -167.59 -39.81
N VAL A 529 -50.19 -166.61 -40.36
CA VAL A 529 -48.90 -166.58 -41.11
C VAL A 529 -48.49 -165.09 -41.34
N PHE A 530 -47.22 -164.72 -41.06
CA PHE A 530 -46.44 -163.54 -41.54
C PHE A 530 -46.97 -162.08 -41.28
N THR A 531 -46.17 -161.00 -41.28
CA THR A 531 -44.76 -160.70 -41.68
C THR A 531 -43.93 -160.10 -40.49
N GLY A 532 -42.69 -159.59 -40.57
CA GLY A 532 -41.77 -159.25 -41.68
C GLY A 532 -40.31 -158.92 -41.24
N ALA A 533 -39.57 -158.08 -41.98
CA ALA A 533 -38.10 -157.89 -41.89
C ALA A 533 -37.65 -156.59 -42.64
N THR A 534 -36.50 -155.89 -42.47
CA THR A 534 -35.30 -155.96 -41.57
C THR A 534 -34.36 -154.72 -41.78
N PHE A 535 -33.33 -154.55 -40.91
CA PHE A 535 -31.97 -153.98 -41.20
C PHE A 535 -31.69 -152.46 -41.45
N LYS A 536 -30.83 -151.90 -40.57
CA LYS A 536 -29.59 -151.07 -40.75
C LYS A 536 -29.52 -149.60 -41.32
N THR A 537 -28.52 -148.89 -40.78
CA THR A 537 -27.71 -147.73 -41.30
C THR A 537 -28.24 -146.27 -41.20
N VAL A 538 -27.34 -145.28 -41.41
CA VAL A 538 -27.21 -143.92 -40.78
C VAL A 538 -26.31 -143.03 -41.69
N PRO A 539 -26.27 -141.66 -41.72
CA PRO A 539 -26.98 -140.53 -41.04
C PRO A 539 -27.72 -139.62 -42.10
N PRO A 540 -27.68 -138.25 -42.20
CA PRO A 540 -27.49 -137.10 -41.26
C PRO A 540 -28.43 -135.85 -41.41
N ALA A 541 -28.47 -134.99 -40.37
CA ALA A 541 -28.77 -133.52 -40.39
C ALA A 541 -30.16 -133.04 -40.97
N PRO A 542 -30.48 -131.72 -41.12
CA PRO A 542 -31.50 -131.10 -40.27
C PRO A 542 -32.62 -130.27 -40.95
N SER A 543 -33.58 -129.80 -40.13
CA SER A 543 -34.44 -128.59 -40.29
C SER A 543 -35.38 -128.45 -41.50
N PHE A 544 -36.66 -128.13 -41.20
CA PHE A 544 -37.35 -126.89 -41.65
C PHE A 544 -38.70 -126.71 -40.89
N ARG A 545 -38.91 -125.58 -40.18
CA ARG A 545 -39.60 -124.31 -40.57
C ARG A 545 -41.13 -124.41 -40.49
N ASN A 546 -41.91 -123.36 -40.19
CA ASN A 546 -41.68 -121.90 -40.04
C ASN A 546 -42.89 -121.35 -39.21
N GLN A 547 -42.94 -120.20 -38.51
CA GLN A 547 -42.14 -118.97 -38.32
C GLN A 547 -42.16 -118.68 -36.78
N GLY A 548 -41.22 -118.03 -36.08
CA GLY A 548 -40.38 -116.86 -36.38
C GLY A 548 -41.03 -115.59 -35.80
N LEU A 549 -40.39 -114.62 -35.11
CA LEU A 549 -39.02 -114.46 -34.60
C LEU A 549 -39.03 -113.35 -33.50
N VAL A 550 -37.94 -113.18 -32.75
CA VAL A 550 -37.67 -112.18 -31.67
C VAL A 550 -36.55 -111.22 -32.18
N PRO A 551 -36.16 -110.05 -31.60
CA PRO A 551 -36.70 -109.10 -30.60
C PRO A 551 -36.80 -107.63 -31.13
N VAL A 552 -36.84 -106.65 -30.20
CA VAL A 552 -36.47 -105.22 -30.29
C VAL A 552 -37.63 -104.24 -30.57
N GLY A 553 -37.66 -103.14 -29.80
CA GLY A 553 -38.42 -101.94 -30.14
C GLY A 553 -39.60 -101.63 -29.20
N ASP A 554 -39.28 -100.99 -28.08
CA ASP A 554 -39.88 -99.74 -27.57
C ASP A 554 -41.42 -99.54 -27.42
N GLN A 555 -41.77 -98.80 -26.36
CA GLN A 555 -43.08 -98.17 -26.04
C GLN A 555 -44.30 -99.04 -25.69
N GLY A 556 -44.94 -98.72 -24.54
CA GLY A 556 -46.14 -99.39 -24.02
C GLY A 556 -46.18 -99.45 -22.48
N ALA A 557 -45.97 -98.35 -21.75
CA ALA A 557 -47.00 -97.36 -21.40
C ALA A 557 -47.64 -97.59 -20.00
N ALA A 558 -47.02 -96.99 -18.98
CA ALA A 558 -47.67 -96.62 -17.71
C ALA A 558 -46.97 -95.37 -17.12
N GLY A 559 -46.76 -94.35 -17.95
CA GLY A 559 -46.25 -93.06 -17.51
C GLY A 559 -47.37 -92.23 -16.93
N ALA A 560 -47.23 -91.79 -15.67
CA ALA A 560 -47.91 -90.59 -15.21
C ALA A 560 -47.13 -89.40 -15.80
N GLU A 561 -47.77 -88.58 -16.63
CA GLU A 561 -47.16 -87.35 -17.11
C GLU A 561 -46.93 -86.39 -15.93
N GLU A 562 -45.68 -86.03 -15.67
CA GLU A 562 -45.38 -84.77 -14.99
C GLU A 562 -45.81 -83.63 -15.92
N VAL A 563 -46.97 -83.04 -15.63
CA VAL A 563 -47.39 -81.78 -16.25
C VAL A 563 -46.34 -80.71 -15.91
N PRO A 564 -45.69 -80.06 -16.89
CA PRO A 564 -44.74 -78.99 -16.61
C PRO A 564 -45.43 -77.84 -15.88
N VAL A 565 -44.92 -77.44 -14.71
CA VAL A 565 -45.49 -76.32 -13.95
C VAL A 565 -45.22 -75.02 -14.72
N LEU A 566 -46.29 -74.45 -15.28
CA LEU A 566 -46.24 -73.23 -16.08
C LEU A 566 -46.16 -72.00 -15.17
N CYS A 567 -44.95 -71.57 -14.84
CA CYS A 567 -44.70 -70.41 -13.98
C CYS A 567 -44.46 -69.12 -14.77
N CYS A 568 -44.99 -67.99 -14.28
CA CYS A 568 -44.66 -66.68 -14.83
C CYS A 568 -43.21 -66.29 -14.50
N PRO A 569 -42.35 -65.92 -15.48
CA PRO A 569 -40.93 -65.65 -15.23
C PRO A 569 -40.66 -64.36 -14.43
N LYS A 570 -41.62 -63.42 -14.31
CA LYS A 570 -41.45 -62.16 -13.55
C LYS A 570 -41.71 -62.35 -12.04
N CYS A 571 -42.70 -63.17 -11.68
CA CYS A 571 -43.21 -63.28 -10.30
C CYS A 571 -43.27 -64.72 -9.75
N GLN A 572 -42.96 -65.73 -10.57
CA GLN A 572 -42.97 -67.16 -10.24
C GLN A 572 -44.35 -67.71 -9.81
N TYR A 573 -45.44 -67.03 -10.20
CA TYR A 573 -46.81 -67.53 -10.02
C TYR A 573 -47.03 -68.81 -10.85
N PRO A 574 -47.43 -69.95 -10.24
CA PRO A 574 -47.73 -71.19 -10.95
C PRO A 574 -49.16 -71.16 -11.49
N ALA A 575 -49.31 -71.30 -12.81
CA ALA A 575 -50.60 -71.43 -13.48
C ALA A 575 -50.93 -72.91 -13.78
N PRO A 576 -52.21 -73.33 -13.67
CA PRO A 576 -52.62 -74.71 -13.93
C PRO A 576 -52.70 -75.05 -15.43
N ASP A 577 -52.83 -74.04 -16.30
CA ASP A 577 -52.85 -74.18 -17.76
C ASP A 577 -52.24 -72.96 -18.46
N MET A 578 -52.03 -73.08 -19.77
CA MET A 578 -51.38 -72.04 -20.59
C MET A 578 -52.24 -70.78 -20.71
N ASP A 579 -53.57 -70.91 -20.79
CA ASP A 579 -54.47 -69.76 -20.91
C ASP A 579 -54.44 -68.91 -19.62
N THR A 580 -54.44 -69.54 -18.44
CA THR A 580 -54.27 -68.84 -17.16
C THR A 580 -52.90 -68.18 -17.05
N LEU A 581 -51.83 -68.84 -17.53
CA LEU A 581 -50.51 -68.21 -17.59
C LEU A 581 -50.51 -66.99 -18.51
N GLN A 582 -51.14 -67.09 -19.68
CA GLN A 582 -51.10 -66.06 -20.71
C GLN A 582 -51.89 -64.81 -20.31
N ILE A 583 -53.03 -64.97 -19.64
CA ILE A 583 -53.76 -63.86 -18.99
C ILE A 583 -52.88 -63.21 -17.92
N HIS A 584 -52.34 -64.01 -16.98
CA HIS A 584 -51.52 -63.50 -15.89
C HIS A 584 -50.26 -62.77 -16.38
N VAL A 585 -49.56 -63.29 -17.39
CA VAL A 585 -48.37 -62.65 -17.98
C VAL A 585 -48.74 -61.30 -18.63
N MET A 586 -49.92 -61.17 -19.22
CA MET A 586 -50.37 -59.94 -19.87
C MET A 586 -50.67 -58.81 -18.88
N ASP A 587 -51.22 -59.15 -17.70
CA ASP A 587 -51.40 -58.21 -16.58
C ASP A 587 -50.07 -57.96 -15.82
N CYS A 588 -49.23 -59.00 -15.69
CA CYS A 588 -47.99 -58.93 -14.92
C CYS A 588 -46.84 -58.22 -15.67
N ILE A 589 -46.93 -57.99 -16.98
CA ILE A 589 -45.90 -57.25 -17.74
C ILE A 589 -46.09 -55.72 -17.72
N GLN A 590 -47.25 -55.24 -17.28
CA GLN A 590 -47.41 -53.84 -16.84
C GLN A 590 -46.61 -53.56 -15.54
#